data_AF-A0A9E0Y9R7-F1
#
_entry.id   AF-A0A9E0Y9R7-F1
#
_cell.length_a   1.000
_cell.length_b   1.000
_cell.length_c   1.000
_cell.angle_alpha   90.00
_cell.angle_beta   90.00
_cell.angle_gamma   90.00
#
_symmetry.space_group_name_H-M   'P 1'
#
loop_
_entity.id
_entity.type
_entity.pdbx_description
1 polymer ?
#
loop_
_entity_poly.entity_id
_entity_poly.type
_entity_poly.pdbx_seq_one_letter_code
_entity_poly.pdbx_strand_id
1 'polypeptide(L)'
;MSKSGSKIDRREDADPKRGEHEYGDVQFADPTNKKYPIDTAEHVRAAWSYINHKDNAAKYDADEVETIKSRIKRAAPKHGIEIAED
;
A
#
# COMPACT_ATOMS: atom_id res chain seq x y z
N MET A 1 9.88 22.30 -7.10
CA MET A 1 8.60 22.27 -6.36
C MET A 1 8.57 20.96 -5.62
N SER A 2 8.79 20.97 -4.31
CA SER A 2 8.81 19.76 -3.50
C SER A 2 7.38 19.24 -3.37
N LYS A 3 7.03 18.15 -4.08
CA LYS A 3 5.80 17.40 -3.78
C LYS A 3 5.93 16.92 -2.34
N SER A 4 4.98 17.30 -1.49
CA SER A 4 4.88 16.84 -0.11
C SER A 4 4.88 15.31 -0.10
N GLY A 5 5.90 14.68 0.48
CA GLY A 5 6.11 13.21 0.54
C GLY A 5 5.09 12.45 1.40
N SER A 6 3.81 12.78 1.24
CA SER A 6 2.69 12.25 2.00
C SER A 6 1.52 11.89 1.10
N LYS A 7 1.48 12.43 -0.12
CA LYS A 7 0.39 12.26 -1.07
C LYS A 7 0.81 11.26 -2.13
N ILE A 8 0.08 10.14 -2.19
CA ILE A 8 0.13 9.20 -3.30
C ILE A 8 -0.86 9.71 -4.35
N ASP A 9 -0.42 9.79 -5.59
CA ASP A 9 -1.15 10.26 -6.74
C ASP A 9 -2.21 9.23 -7.16
N ARG A 10 -3.27 9.76 -7.78
CA ARG A 10 -4.39 8.94 -8.24
C ARG A 10 -3.98 8.19 -9.50
N ARG A 11 -4.02 6.87 -9.46
CA ARG A 11 -3.79 5.98 -10.59
C ARG A 11 -5.03 5.84 -11.46
N GLU A 12 -4.89 6.07 -12.76
CA GLU A 12 -5.98 5.91 -13.74
C GLU A 12 -6.44 4.44 -13.85
N ASP A 13 -5.54 3.48 -13.67
CA ASP A 13 -5.81 2.04 -13.76
C ASP A 13 -6.45 1.44 -12.49
N ALA A 14 -6.55 2.21 -11.41
CA ALA A 14 -7.17 1.77 -10.17
C ALA A 14 -8.57 2.36 -10.04
N ASP A 15 -9.56 1.57 -9.63
CA ASP A 15 -10.88 2.07 -9.21
C ASP A 15 -11.03 1.92 -7.68
N PRO A 16 -11.01 3.03 -6.91
CA PRO A 16 -11.16 3.04 -5.46
C PRO A 16 -12.47 2.40 -4.99
N LYS A 17 -13.55 2.55 -5.77
CA LYS A 17 -14.86 1.96 -5.44
C LYS A 17 -14.77 0.45 -5.46
N ARG A 18 -13.96 -0.12 -6.35
CA ARG A 18 -13.70 -1.55 -6.39
C ARG A 18 -12.94 -2.02 -5.15
N GLY A 19 -11.95 -1.26 -4.69
CA GLY A 19 -11.23 -1.56 -3.44
C GLY A 19 -12.14 -1.55 -2.21
N GLU A 20 -13.00 -0.53 -2.09
CA GLU A 20 -14.01 -0.46 -1.02
C GLU A 20 -15.05 -1.58 -1.12
N HIS A 21 -15.44 -1.97 -2.33
CA HIS A 21 -16.36 -3.09 -2.53
C HIS A 21 -15.72 -4.45 -2.20
N GLU A 22 -14.46 -4.67 -2.56
CA GLU A 22 -13.74 -5.93 -2.33
C GLU A 22 -13.33 -6.13 -0.87
N TYR A 23 -12.90 -5.07 -0.19
CA TYR A 23 -12.32 -5.17 1.16
C TYR A 23 -13.16 -4.47 2.24
N GLY A 24 -14.11 -3.61 1.87
CA GLY A 24 -14.88 -2.81 2.81
C GLY A 24 -14.13 -1.57 3.31
N ASP A 25 -14.56 -1.08 4.47
CA ASP A 25 -13.94 0.06 5.15
C ASP A 25 -12.73 -0.38 5.98
N VAL A 26 -11.63 -0.66 5.30
CA VAL A 26 -10.36 -1.09 5.90
C VAL A 26 -9.27 -0.05 5.75
N GLN A 27 -8.21 -0.18 6.55
CA GLN A 27 -7.02 0.64 6.38
C GLN A 27 -6.22 0.16 5.17
N PHE A 28 -5.83 1.11 4.31
CA PHE A 28 -5.02 0.87 3.13
C PHE A 28 -3.65 1.56 3.27
N ALA A 29 -2.59 0.92 2.78
CA ALA A 29 -1.29 1.57 2.64
C ALA A 29 -1.31 2.64 1.54
N ASP A 30 -2.13 2.46 0.50
CA ASP A 30 -2.50 3.49 -0.46
C ASP A 30 -3.99 3.86 -0.31
N PRO A 31 -4.32 4.88 0.50
CA PRO A 31 -5.69 5.32 0.71
C PRO A 31 -6.27 6.09 -0.49
N THR A 32 -5.43 6.66 -1.37
CA THR A 32 -5.89 7.41 -2.55
C THR A 32 -6.51 6.45 -3.57
N ASN A 33 -5.85 5.32 -3.81
CA ASN A 33 -6.31 4.33 -4.78
C ASN A 33 -7.03 3.13 -4.13
N LYS A 34 -7.16 3.12 -2.80
CA LYS A 34 -7.72 2.02 -1.99
C LYS A 34 -7.06 0.69 -2.34
N LYS A 35 -5.73 0.70 -2.35
CA LYS A 35 -4.87 -0.45 -2.63
C LYS A 35 -4.05 -0.84 -1.41
N TYR A 36 -3.66 -2.11 -1.37
CA TYR A 36 -2.84 -2.70 -0.31
C TYR A 36 -3.51 -2.58 1.06
N PRO A 37 -4.58 -3.36 1.32
CA PRO A 37 -5.17 -3.41 2.66
C PRO A 37 -4.12 -3.86 3.70
N ILE A 38 -4.23 -3.35 4.93
CA ILE A 38 -3.28 -3.56 6.03
C ILE A 38 -3.98 -3.79 7.38
N ASP A 39 -5.24 -4.19 7.35
CA ASP A 39 -6.13 -4.45 8.48
C ASP A 39 -6.04 -5.89 9.02
N THR A 40 -5.47 -6.82 8.26
CA THR A 40 -5.23 -8.20 8.72
C THR A 40 -3.81 -8.66 8.42
N ALA A 41 -3.39 -9.73 9.10
CA ALA A 41 -2.11 -10.36 8.83
C ALA A 41 -1.99 -10.89 7.38
N GLU A 42 -3.06 -11.44 6.83
CA GLU A 42 -3.09 -11.91 5.44
C GLU A 42 -2.91 -10.74 4.47
N HIS A 43 -3.67 -9.66 4.68
CA HIS A 43 -3.59 -8.45 3.86
C HIS A 43 -2.21 -7.79 3.92
N VAL A 44 -1.58 -7.69 5.10
CA VAL A 44 -0.22 -7.14 5.21
C VAL A 44 0.80 -7.97 4.44
N ARG A 45 0.78 -9.30 4.54
CA ARG A 45 1.71 -10.17 3.80
C ARG A 45 1.49 -10.05 2.29
N ALA A 46 0.23 -10.03 1.85
CA ALA A 46 -0.12 -9.82 0.46
C ALA A 46 0.37 -8.44 -0.02
N ALA A 47 0.05 -7.37 0.72
CA ALA A 47 0.48 -6.02 0.40
C ALA A 47 2.00 -5.92 0.22
N TRP A 48 2.77 -6.50 1.15
CA TRP A 48 4.23 -6.52 1.08
C TRP A 48 4.75 -7.27 -0.16
N SER A 49 4.19 -8.45 -0.45
CA SER A 49 4.55 -9.22 -1.64
C SER A 49 4.26 -8.46 -2.93
N TYR A 50 3.06 -7.88 -3.04
CA TYR A 50 2.65 -7.19 -4.25
C TYR A 50 3.43 -5.90 -4.51
N ILE A 51 3.69 -5.06 -3.52
CA ILE A 51 4.41 -3.79 -3.73
C ILE A 51 5.88 -4.03 -4.11
N ASN A 52 6.48 -5.15 -3.70
CA ASN A 52 7.83 -5.53 -4.09
C ASN A 52 7.91 -6.16 -5.50
N HIS A 53 6.77 -6.52 -6.10
CA HIS A 53 6.76 -6.98 -7.49
C HIS A 53 6.97 -5.78 -8.44
N LYS A 54 7.94 -5.91 -9.36
CA LYS A 54 8.37 -4.84 -10.28
C LYS A 54 7.20 -4.16 -11.00
N ASP A 55 6.28 -4.93 -11.56
CA ASP A 55 5.16 -4.39 -12.33
C ASP A 55 4.14 -3.60 -11.50
N ASN A 56 4.06 -3.89 -10.20
CA ASN A 56 3.19 -3.14 -9.29
C ASN A 56 3.90 -1.88 -8.79
N ALA A 57 5.18 -1.97 -8.44
CA ALA A 57 6.00 -0.83 -8.05
C ALA A 57 6.10 0.22 -9.18
N ALA A 58 6.22 -0.23 -10.44
CA ALA A 58 6.32 0.62 -11.62
C ALA A 58 5.09 1.50 -11.89
N LYS A 59 4.00 1.31 -11.16
CA LYS A 59 2.76 2.13 -11.26
C LYS A 59 2.77 3.35 -10.36
N TYR A 60 3.86 3.57 -9.64
CA TYR A 60 4.03 4.62 -8.65
C TYR A 60 5.39 5.30 -8.87
N ASP A 61 5.49 6.55 -8.41
CA ASP A 61 6.78 7.22 -8.26
C ASP A 61 7.58 6.55 -7.13
N ALA A 62 8.91 6.69 -7.15
CA ALA A 62 9.77 5.99 -6.19
C ALA A 62 9.48 6.37 -4.73
N ASP A 63 9.18 7.64 -4.46
CA ASP A 63 8.82 8.14 -3.13
C ASP A 63 7.45 7.63 -2.66
N GLU A 64 6.52 7.38 -3.58
CA GLU A 64 5.23 6.75 -3.29
C GLU A 64 5.39 5.27 -2.93
N VAL A 65 6.25 4.53 -3.65
CA VAL A 65 6.59 3.15 -3.31
C VAL A 65 7.15 3.07 -1.90
N GLU A 66 8.11 3.95 -1.55
CA GLU A 66 8.68 4.01 -0.21
C GLU A 66 7.64 4.38 0.86
N THR A 67 6.72 5.28 0.53
CA THR A 67 5.61 5.65 1.41
C THR A 67 4.67 4.45 1.67
N ILE A 68 4.32 3.70 0.63
CA ILE A 68 3.47 2.51 0.73
C ILE A 68 4.17 1.42 1.56
N LYS A 69 5.43 1.12 1.25
CA LYS A 69 6.25 0.15 1.99
C LYS A 69 6.35 0.53 3.47
N SER A 70 6.61 1.79 3.78
CA SER A 70 6.69 2.29 5.16
C SER A 70 5.38 2.09 5.93
N ARG A 71 4.24 2.31 5.29
CA ARG A 71 2.92 2.09 5.90
C ARG A 71 2.65 0.60 6.18
N ILE A 72 3.04 -0.29 5.25
CA ILE A 72 2.91 -1.75 5.42
C ILE A 72 3.81 -2.22 6.57
N LYS A 73 5.09 -1.82 6.59
CA LYS A 73 6.04 -2.14 7.68
C LYS A 73 5.50 -1.73 9.05
N ARG A 74 4.89 -0.54 9.15
CA ARG A 74 4.28 -0.05 10.40
C ARG A 74 3.04 -0.84 10.83
N ALA A 75 2.32 -1.46 9.89
CA ALA A 75 1.15 -2.28 10.19
C ALA A 75 1.54 -3.70 10.62
N ALA A 76 2.62 -4.25 10.07
CA ALA A 76 3.10 -5.61 10.32
C ALA A 76 3.18 -6.00 11.81
N PRO A 77 3.83 -5.24 12.72
CA PRO A 77 3.94 -5.64 14.12
C PRO A 77 2.59 -5.65 14.85
N LYS A 78 1.61 -4.86 14.39
CA LYS A 78 0.25 -4.86 14.96
C LYS A 78 -0.50 -6.17 14.69
N HIS A 79 -0.07 -6.89 13.66
CA HIS A 79 -0.64 -8.17 13.23
C HIS A 79 0.30 -9.36 13.52
N GLY A 80 1.33 -9.16 14.33
CA GLY A 80 2.30 -10.20 14.68
C GLY A 80 3.15 -10.68 13.49
N ILE A 81 3.37 -9.81 12.50
CA ILE A 81 4.22 -10.10 11.34
C ILE A 81 5.55 -9.37 11.50
N GLU A 82 6.62 -10.11 11.28
CA GLU A 82 7.95 -9.55 11.10
C GLU A 82 8.24 -9.41 9.61
N ILE A 83 8.58 -8.20 9.18
CA ILE A 83 9.00 -7.91 7.80
C ILE A 83 10.47 -7.49 7.88
N ALA A 84 11.33 -8.24 7.22
CA ALA A 84 12.73 -7.86 7.07
C ALA A 84 12.85 -6.60 6.23
N GLU A 85 13.76 -5.70 6.61
CA GLU A 85 14.13 -4.57 5.78
C GLU A 85 15.09 -5.05 4.68
N ASP A 86 14.82 -4.68 3.42
CA ASP A 86 15.79 -4.78 2.32
C ASP A 86 16.91 -3.74 2.48
#